data_AF-L5KSP3-F1
#
_entry.id   AF-L5KSP3-F1
#
_cell.length_a   1.000
_cell.length_b   1.000
_cell.length_c   1.000
_cell.angle_alpha   90.00
_cell.angle_beta   90.00
_cell.angle_gamma   90.00
#
_symmetry.space_group_name_H-M   'P 1'
#
loop_
_entity.id
_entity.type
_entity.pdbx_description
1 polymer ?
#
loop_
_entity_poly.entity_id
_entity_poly.type
_entity_poly.pdbx_seq_one_letter_code
_entity_poly.pdbx_strand_id
1 'polypeptide(L)'
;MPRPVPPPLCPPTGTHYLRGVNNARQPWHNAEGRLQYGLRPANPTEEGLASLHSVLFRKQPFLWRAALLYYTIHRAAHMSFRQLFQDLARYVQDADVRWEYCVRAKRGQMDTSVPGCFSKDQVYLDGIVRILRHRQTIDFPLLTSLGKVSYEDVDHLRPHGVLDNTRVPHFMQDLARYQQQLEHIMATNRLDEAELGRLLPD
;
A
#
# COMPACT_ATOMS: atom_id res chain seq x y z
N MET A 1 12.24 -28.92 24.34
CA MET A 1 12.24 -27.44 24.34
C MET A 1 11.61 -26.97 23.03
N PRO A 2 10.40 -26.38 23.04
CA PRO A 2 9.85 -25.78 21.83
C PRO A 2 10.72 -24.56 21.46
N ARG A 3 11.03 -24.41 20.17
CA ARG A 3 11.81 -23.26 19.68
C ARG A 3 10.99 -21.98 19.93
N PRO A 4 11.63 -20.86 20.32
CA PRO A 4 10.93 -19.60 20.46
C PRO A 4 10.29 -19.21 19.12
N VAL A 5 9.01 -18.85 19.17
CA VAL A 5 8.29 -18.28 18.02
C VAL A 5 9.00 -16.98 17.67
N PRO A 6 9.47 -16.80 16.41
CA PRO A 6 10.11 -15.56 16.02
C PRO A 6 9.14 -14.40 16.26
N PRO A 7 9.63 -13.22 16.68
CA PRO A 7 8.77 -12.05 16.85
C PRO A 7 8.00 -11.81 15.54
N PRO A 8 6.72 -11.43 15.61
CA PRO A 8 5.96 -11.15 14.41
C PRO A 8 6.72 -10.09 13.59
N LEU A 9 7.06 -10.45 12.34
CA LEU A 9 7.62 -9.50 11.39
C LEU A 9 6.74 -8.25 11.39
N CYS A 10 7.37 -7.08 11.33
CA CYS A 10 6.64 -5.81 11.20
C CYS A 10 5.58 -5.96 10.11
N PRO A 11 4.30 -5.63 10.34
CA PRO A 11 3.21 -5.95 9.41
C PRO A 11 3.46 -5.60 7.93
N PRO A 12 4.11 -4.47 7.57
CA PRO A 12 4.43 -4.13 6.18
C PRO A 12 5.49 -5.08 5.58
N THR A 13 6.56 -5.33 6.33
CA THR A 13 7.65 -6.23 5.91
C THR A 13 7.16 -7.68 5.82
N GLY A 14 6.28 -8.10 6.73
CA GLY A 14 5.61 -9.40 6.68
C GLY A 14 4.72 -9.56 5.45
N THR A 15 4.02 -8.49 5.04
CA THR A 15 3.14 -8.50 3.85
C THR A 15 3.94 -8.74 2.58
N HIS A 16 4.97 -7.93 2.32
CA HIS A 16 5.80 -8.11 1.13
C HIS A 16 6.56 -9.45 1.14
N TYR A 17 7.02 -9.90 2.31
CA TYR A 17 7.71 -11.18 2.45
C TYR A 17 6.79 -12.35 2.08
N LEU A 18 5.61 -12.44 2.69
CA LEU A 18 4.69 -13.55 2.44
C LEU A 18 4.18 -13.56 1.00
N ARG A 19 3.82 -12.39 0.46
CA ARG A 19 3.42 -12.26 -0.95
C ARG A 19 4.57 -12.59 -1.89
N GLY A 20 5.81 -12.24 -1.55
CA GLY A 20 7.01 -12.63 -2.29
C GLY A 20 7.26 -14.15 -2.30
N VAL A 21 7.11 -14.81 -1.14
CA VAL A 21 7.24 -16.27 -1.01
C VAL A 21 6.19 -16.99 -1.85
N ASN A 22 4.93 -16.54 -1.80
CA ASN A 22 3.86 -17.11 -2.60
C ASN A 22 4.09 -16.85 -4.10
N ASN A 23 4.50 -15.62 -4.47
CA ASN A 23 4.79 -15.24 -5.85
C ASN A 23 5.86 -16.10 -6.49
N ALA A 24 6.91 -16.48 -5.75
CA ALA A 24 8.02 -17.28 -6.27
C ALA A 24 7.60 -18.66 -6.81
N ARG A 25 6.41 -19.15 -6.45
CA ARG A 25 5.86 -20.42 -6.93
C ARG A 25 4.92 -20.28 -8.11
N GLN A 26 4.56 -19.04 -8.47
CA GLN A 26 3.54 -18.80 -9.47
C GLN A 26 4.12 -18.80 -10.90
N PRO A 27 3.33 -19.17 -11.91
CA PRO A 27 3.74 -19.06 -13.32
C PRO A 27 4.16 -17.64 -13.71
N TRP A 28 3.59 -16.62 -13.07
CA TRP A 28 3.87 -15.19 -13.29
C TRP A 28 4.93 -14.59 -12.35
N HIS A 29 5.79 -15.41 -11.75
CA HIS A 29 6.82 -14.91 -10.84
C HIS A 29 7.88 -14.02 -11.53
N ASN A 30 8.01 -14.11 -12.85
CA ASN A 30 8.96 -13.39 -13.69
C ASN A 30 8.25 -12.56 -14.78
N ALA A 31 9.00 -11.70 -15.48
CA ALA A 31 8.45 -10.78 -16.48
C ALA A 31 7.74 -11.47 -17.66
N GLU A 32 8.26 -12.59 -18.13
CA GLU A 32 7.67 -13.37 -19.22
C GLU A 32 6.31 -13.94 -18.83
N GLY A 33 6.22 -14.57 -17.65
CA GLY A 33 4.95 -15.05 -17.13
C GLY A 33 3.96 -13.90 -16.91
N ARG A 34 4.40 -12.77 -16.35
CA ARG A 34 3.51 -11.60 -16.20
C ARG A 34 2.94 -11.11 -17.54
N LEU A 35 3.73 -11.15 -18.61
CA LEU A 35 3.28 -10.79 -19.95
C LEU A 35 2.32 -11.84 -20.54
N GLN A 36 2.63 -13.13 -20.38
CA GLN A 36 1.80 -14.23 -20.87
C GLN A 36 0.38 -14.20 -20.30
N TYR A 37 0.24 -13.85 -19.02
CA TYR A 37 -1.05 -13.75 -18.34
C TYR A 37 -1.67 -12.34 -18.41
N GLY A 38 -1.02 -11.38 -19.09
CA GLY A 38 -1.57 -10.03 -19.26
C GLY A 38 -1.73 -9.25 -17.95
N LEU A 39 -0.81 -9.44 -16.99
CA LEU A 39 -0.99 -8.92 -15.63
C LEU A 39 -0.90 -7.40 -15.54
N ARG A 40 -1.78 -6.83 -14.71
CA ARG A 40 -1.72 -5.41 -14.34
C ARG A 40 -0.53 -5.14 -13.42
N PRO A 41 -0.12 -3.87 -13.27
CA PRO A 41 0.89 -3.49 -12.29
C PRO A 41 0.46 -3.87 -10.86
N ALA A 42 1.22 -4.73 -10.19
CA ALA A 42 0.91 -5.14 -8.83
C ALA A 42 1.20 -4.05 -7.78
N ASN A 43 2.01 -3.04 -8.13
CA ASN A 43 2.57 -2.08 -7.19
C ASN A 43 1.51 -1.34 -6.33
N PRO A 44 0.39 -0.83 -6.88
CA PRO A 44 -0.67 -0.24 -6.04
C PRO A 44 -1.26 -1.21 -5.02
N THR A 45 -1.44 -2.47 -5.41
CA THR A 45 -1.95 -3.52 -4.50
C THR A 45 -0.92 -3.86 -3.43
N GLU A 46 0.35 -4.03 -3.80
CA GLU A 46 1.43 -4.36 -2.85
C GLU A 46 1.60 -3.28 -1.80
N GLU A 47 1.79 -2.03 -2.24
CA GLU A 47 2.07 -0.90 -1.35
C GLU A 47 0.81 -0.49 -0.57
N GLY A 48 -0.37 -0.63 -1.16
CA GLY A 48 -1.66 -0.42 -0.50
C GLY A 48 -1.89 -1.39 0.67
N LEU A 49 -1.72 -2.70 0.42
CA LEU A 49 -1.82 -3.73 1.46
C LEU A 49 -0.78 -3.52 2.55
N ALA A 50 0.49 -3.29 2.20
CA ALA A 50 1.54 -3.07 3.17
C ALA A 50 1.27 -1.82 4.05
N SER A 51 0.75 -0.75 3.44
CA SER A 51 0.39 0.48 4.14
C SER A 51 -0.81 0.29 5.08
N LEU A 52 -1.86 -0.41 4.64
CA LEU A 52 -3.00 -0.78 5.48
C LEU A 52 -2.57 -1.64 6.67
N HIS A 53 -1.78 -2.68 6.42
CA HIS A 53 -1.30 -3.58 7.47
C HIS A 53 -0.42 -2.86 8.49
N SER A 54 0.27 -1.78 8.11
CA SER A 54 1.09 -0.96 9.01
C SER A 54 0.29 -0.25 10.12
N VAL A 55 -1.01 -0.04 9.89
CA VAL A 55 -1.92 0.65 10.82
C VAL A 55 -3.00 -0.28 11.39
N LEU A 56 -3.16 -1.49 10.85
CA LEU A 56 -4.26 -2.42 11.11
C LEU A 56 -4.58 -2.66 12.60
N PHE A 57 -3.56 -2.68 13.48
CA PHE A 57 -3.73 -2.93 14.91
C PHE A 57 -3.44 -1.72 15.80
N ARG A 58 -3.34 -0.53 15.22
CA ARG A 58 -3.18 0.69 16.00
C ARG A 58 -4.51 1.09 16.62
N LYS A 59 -4.46 1.59 17.87
CA LYS A 59 -5.65 2.13 18.55
C LYS A 59 -6.37 3.19 17.71
N GLN A 60 -5.59 4.06 17.05
CA GLN A 60 -6.07 5.07 16.13
C GLN A 60 -5.36 4.88 14.78
N PRO A 61 -5.96 4.14 13.82
CA PRO A 61 -5.33 3.80 12.56
C PRO A 61 -5.43 4.93 11.53
N PHE A 62 -4.91 6.10 11.86
CA PHE A 62 -4.88 7.24 10.94
C PHE A 62 -3.98 6.97 9.72
N LEU A 63 -4.50 7.24 8.53
CA LEU A 63 -3.80 7.18 7.25
C LEU A 63 -3.01 8.46 6.96
N TRP A 64 -2.85 9.33 7.96
CA TRP A 64 -2.26 10.67 7.83
C TRP A 64 -0.89 10.67 7.16
N ARG A 65 -0.05 9.65 7.41
CA ARG A 65 1.29 9.55 6.80
C ARG A 65 1.19 9.35 5.29
N ALA A 66 0.33 8.44 4.84
CA ALA A 66 0.10 8.19 3.42
C ALA A 66 -0.52 9.43 2.75
N ALA A 67 -1.49 10.07 3.43
CA ALA A 67 -2.09 11.32 2.97
C ALA A 67 -1.07 12.45 2.81
N LEU A 68 -0.21 12.65 3.81
CA LEU A 68 0.82 13.68 3.78
C LEU A 68 1.88 13.40 2.72
N LEU A 69 2.29 12.14 2.53
CA LEU A 69 3.21 11.76 1.43
C LEU A 69 2.61 12.09 0.07
N TYR A 70 1.34 11.73 -0.15
CA TYR A 70 0.63 12.03 -1.39
C TYR A 70 0.56 13.54 -1.64
N TYR A 71 0.11 14.30 -0.63
CA TYR A 71 0.05 15.77 -0.69
C TYR A 71 1.43 16.37 -1.00
N THR A 72 2.47 15.93 -0.28
CA THR A 72 3.83 16.44 -0.44
C THR A 72 4.32 16.28 -1.87
N ILE A 73 4.13 15.10 -2.47
CA ILE A 73 4.53 14.85 -3.86
C ILE A 73 3.75 15.74 -4.82
N HIS A 74 2.43 15.81 -4.65
CA HIS A 74 1.58 16.64 -5.51
C HIS A 74 2.01 18.12 -5.48
N ARG A 75 2.34 18.65 -4.30
CA ARG A 75 2.86 20.02 -4.16
C ARG A 75 4.26 20.18 -4.74
N ALA A 76 5.15 19.20 -4.52
CA ALA A 76 6.52 19.23 -5.02
C ALA A 76 6.58 19.37 -6.56
N ALA A 77 5.62 18.78 -7.28
CA ALA A 77 5.51 18.91 -8.73
C ALA A 77 5.36 20.37 -9.21
N HIS A 78 4.90 21.28 -8.34
CA HIS A 78 4.56 22.66 -8.67
C HIS A 78 5.36 23.70 -7.88
N MET A 79 6.33 23.26 -7.06
CA MET A 79 7.04 24.13 -6.10
C MET A 79 8.52 23.83 -6.07
N SER A 80 9.36 24.82 -5.75
CA SER A 80 10.75 24.59 -5.37
C SER A 80 10.86 23.85 -4.03
N PHE A 81 12.04 23.35 -3.69
CA PHE A 81 12.29 22.73 -2.37
C PHE A 81 11.97 23.69 -1.23
N ARG A 82 12.43 24.95 -1.33
CA ARG A 82 12.19 25.97 -0.30
C ARG A 82 10.70 26.27 -0.13
N GLN A 83 9.98 26.43 -1.23
CA GLN A 83 8.53 26.67 -1.20
C GLN A 83 7.80 25.48 -0.58
N LEU A 84 8.16 24.25 -0.96
CA LEU A 84 7.58 23.03 -0.40
C LEU A 84 7.84 22.93 1.12
N PHE A 85 9.06 23.20 1.57
CA PHE A 85 9.41 23.18 2.99
C PHE A 85 8.58 24.17 3.83
N GLN A 86 8.33 25.35 3.28
CA GLN A 86 7.44 26.35 3.89
C GLN A 86 5.97 25.91 3.84
N ASP A 87 5.51 25.35 2.71
CA ASP A 87 4.14 24.88 2.54
C ASP A 87 3.76 23.79 3.55
N LEU A 88 4.67 22.84 3.80
CA LEU A 88 4.49 21.74 4.76
C LEU A 88 4.46 22.19 6.23
N ALA A 89 4.89 23.41 6.55
CA ALA A 89 4.87 23.95 7.92
C ALA A 89 3.47 23.95 8.55
N ARG A 90 2.41 23.98 7.73
CA ARG A 90 1.02 23.93 8.21
C ARG A 90 0.62 22.57 8.78
N TYR A 91 1.34 21.50 8.41
CA TYR A 91 1.03 20.12 8.84
C TYR A 91 2.12 19.51 9.71
N VAL A 92 3.37 19.87 9.47
CA VAL A 92 4.54 19.33 10.17
C VAL A 92 5.33 20.48 10.77
N GLN A 93 5.28 20.63 12.09
CA GLN A 93 5.95 21.74 12.78
C GLN A 93 7.47 21.53 12.84
N ASP A 94 7.87 20.30 13.16
CA ASP A 94 9.26 19.89 13.25
C ASP A 94 9.99 20.10 11.90
N ALA A 95 11.10 20.83 11.95
CA ALA A 95 11.86 21.21 10.76
C ALA A 95 12.61 20.01 10.14
N ASP A 96 13.14 19.10 10.96
CA ASP A 96 13.89 17.94 10.49
C ASP A 96 12.94 16.94 9.82
N VAL A 97 11.77 16.71 10.41
CA VAL A 97 10.75 15.87 9.78
C VAL A 97 10.28 16.47 8.45
N ARG A 98 10.06 17.79 8.39
CA ARG A 98 9.72 18.46 7.12
C ARG A 98 10.80 18.30 6.07
N TRP A 99 12.06 18.47 6.47
CA TRP A 99 13.20 18.30 5.59
C TRP A 99 13.18 16.90 4.95
N GLU A 100 12.98 15.85 5.74
CA GLU A 100 12.86 14.47 5.25
C GLU A 100 11.74 14.31 4.19
N TYR A 101 10.57 14.90 4.42
CA TYR A 101 9.49 14.89 3.43
C TYR A 101 9.88 15.59 2.12
N CYS A 102 10.52 16.76 2.21
CA CYS A 102 10.98 17.50 1.05
C CYS A 102 12.06 16.72 0.27
N VAL A 103 13.04 16.15 0.97
CA VAL A 103 14.10 15.33 0.35
C VAL A 103 13.50 14.13 -0.36
N ARG A 104 12.56 13.41 0.26
CA ARG A 104 11.89 12.27 -0.39
C ARG A 104 11.18 12.66 -1.68
N ALA A 105 10.51 13.82 -1.70
CA ALA A 105 9.76 14.29 -2.85
C ALA A 105 10.66 14.93 -3.93
N LYS A 106 11.84 15.44 -3.57
CA LYS A 106 12.76 16.14 -4.49
C LYS A 106 14.01 15.35 -4.88
N ARG A 107 14.25 14.17 -4.29
CA ARG A 107 15.43 13.35 -4.55
C ARG A 107 15.60 13.04 -6.04
N GLY A 108 16.86 13.02 -6.48
CA GLY A 108 17.24 12.74 -7.87
C GLY A 108 17.15 13.94 -8.81
N GLN A 109 16.69 15.11 -8.35
CA GLN A 109 16.74 16.35 -9.14
C GLN A 109 18.11 17.01 -9.04
N MET A 110 18.62 17.51 -10.17
CA MET A 110 19.88 18.27 -10.21
C MET A 110 19.70 19.68 -9.64
N ASP A 111 18.60 20.35 -10.01
CA ASP A 111 18.24 21.67 -9.49
C ASP A 111 16.88 21.58 -8.78
N THR A 112 16.89 21.82 -7.47
CA THR A 112 15.67 21.77 -6.64
C THR A 112 15.02 23.14 -6.44
N SER A 113 15.59 24.19 -7.04
CA SER A 113 14.98 25.53 -7.09
C SER A 113 13.80 25.59 -8.06
N VAL A 114 13.70 24.64 -9.00
CA VAL A 114 12.60 24.52 -9.96
C VAL A 114 11.54 23.49 -9.51
N PRO A 115 10.30 23.59 -10.03
CA PRO A 115 9.27 22.56 -9.85
C PRO A 115 9.69 21.18 -10.36
N GLY A 116 9.18 20.12 -9.73
CA GLY A 116 9.47 18.73 -10.11
C GLY A 116 9.37 17.79 -8.91
N CYS A 117 9.05 16.52 -9.12
CA CYS A 117 8.95 15.56 -8.01
C CYS A 117 9.40 14.14 -8.37
N PHE A 118 9.77 13.38 -7.34
CA PHE A 118 9.90 11.95 -7.38
C PHE A 118 8.61 11.31 -6.83
N SER A 119 7.73 10.86 -7.71
CA SER A 119 6.33 10.56 -7.39
C SER A 119 6.05 9.19 -6.75
N LYS A 120 7.09 8.42 -6.42
CA LYS A 120 6.96 7.04 -5.96
C LYS A 120 6.02 6.87 -4.75
N ASP A 121 6.04 7.79 -3.79
CA ASP A 121 5.28 7.61 -2.53
C ASP A 121 3.78 7.91 -2.67
N GLN A 122 3.28 8.39 -3.83
CA GLN A 122 1.84 8.56 -4.05
C GLN A 122 1.09 7.22 -4.03
N VAL A 123 1.77 6.15 -4.43
CA VAL A 123 1.18 4.80 -4.52
C VAL A 123 0.68 4.27 -3.18
N TYR A 124 1.21 4.76 -2.05
CA TYR A 124 0.78 4.31 -0.73
C TYR A 124 -0.70 4.64 -0.49
N LEU A 125 -1.08 5.92 -0.65
CA LEU A 125 -2.46 6.34 -0.44
C LEU A 125 -3.37 5.85 -1.57
N ASP A 126 -2.92 5.94 -2.82
CA ASP A 126 -3.68 5.43 -3.98
C ASP A 126 -4.02 3.94 -3.79
N GLY A 127 -3.03 3.12 -3.42
CA GLY A 127 -3.21 1.71 -3.10
C GLY A 127 -4.17 1.47 -1.94
N ILE A 128 -4.04 2.23 -0.84
CA ILE A 128 -4.97 2.13 0.31
C ILE A 128 -6.41 2.38 -0.14
N VAL A 129 -6.66 3.48 -0.86
CA VAL A 129 -8.01 3.88 -1.28
C VAL A 129 -8.61 2.83 -2.23
N ARG A 130 -7.82 2.31 -3.18
CA ARG A 130 -8.27 1.22 -4.08
C ARG A 130 -8.65 -0.05 -3.31
N ILE A 131 -7.81 -0.49 -2.38
CA ILE A 131 -8.09 -1.69 -1.58
C ILE A 131 -9.32 -1.48 -0.70
N LEU A 132 -9.46 -0.32 -0.04
CA LEU A 132 -10.64 -0.03 0.78
C LEU A 132 -11.92 0.05 -0.04
N ARG A 133 -11.88 0.64 -1.24
CA ARG A 133 -13.03 0.70 -2.16
C ARG A 133 -13.54 -0.69 -2.55
N HIS A 134 -12.63 -1.63 -2.79
CA HIS A 134 -12.99 -2.98 -3.22
C HIS A 134 -12.91 -4.02 -2.09
N ARG A 135 -12.77 -3.60 -0.84
CA ARG A 135 -12.55 -4.52 0.30
C ARG A 135 -13.66 -5.57 0.50
N GLN A 136 -14.87 -5.28 0.03
CA GLN A 136 -16.00 -6.20 0.12
C GLN A 136 -16.00 -7.24 -1.00
N THR A 137 -15.33 -6.96 -2.13
CA THR A 137 -15.27 -7.85 -3.30
C THR A 137 -13.94 -8.60 -3.41
N ILE A 138 -12.88 -8.09 -2.81
CA ILE A 138 -11.56 -8.72 -2.82
C ILE A 138 -11.56 -10.01 -1.99
N ASP A 139 -11.22 -11.13 -2.64
CA ASP A 139 -10.85 -12.39 -1.97
C ASP A 139 -9.42 -12.27 -1.41
N PHE A 140 -9.28 -11.69 -0.21
CA PHE A 140 -7.98 -11.43 0.42
C PHE A 140 -7.10 -12.68 0.63
N PRO A 141 -7.64 -13.85 1.05
CA PRO A 141 -6.87 -15.09 1.09
C PRO A 141 -6.30 -15.45 -0.28
N LEU A 142 -7.14 -15.49 -1.32
CA LEU A 142 -6.68 -15.85 -2.65
C LEU A 142 -5.67 -14.83 -3.19
N LEU A 143 -5.95 -13.54 -3.04
CA LEU A 143 -5.02 -12.46 -3.40
C LEU A 143 -3.65 -12.64 -2.73
N THR A 144 -3.63 -13.07 -1.47
CA THR A 144 -2.37 -13.36 -0.77
C THR A 144 -1.67 -14.58 -1.33
N SER A 145 -2.41 -15.65 -1.60
CA SER A 145 -1.90 -16.91 -2.15
C SER A 145 -1.36 -16.79 -3.56
N LEU A 146 -1.95 -15.92 -4.40
CA LEU A 146 -1.48 -15.63 -5.76
C LEU A 146 -0.20 -14.77 -5.80
N GLY A 147 0.29 -14.30 -4.65
CA GLY A 147 1.55 -13.57 -4.57
C GLY A 147 1.44 -12.13 -5.07
N LYS A 148 2.42 -11.65 -5.86
CA LYS A 148 2.56 -10.22 -6.21
C LYS A 148 1.76 -9.86 -7.47
N VAL A 149 0.44 -9.83 -7.34
CA VAL A 149 -0.51 -9.51 -8.42
C VAL A 149 -1.45 -8.37 -8.02
N SER A 150 -2.10 -7.73 -9.00
CA SER A 150 -3.17 -6.76 -8.71
C SER A 150 -4.38 -7.47 -8.10
N TYR A 151 -5.13 -6.80 -7.21
CA TYR A 151 -6.42 -7.33 -6.74
C TYR A 151 -7.41 -7.54 -7.90
N GLU A 152 -7.26 -6.78 -8.98
CA GLU A 152 -8.09 -6.86 -10.20
C GLU A 152 -7.78 -8.11 -11.02
N ASP A 153 -6.62 -8.73 -10.80
CA ASP A 153 -6.19 -9.92 -11.54
C ASP A 153 -6.63 -11.23 -10.86
N VAL A 154 -7.18 -11.16 -9.65
CA VAL A 154 -7.44 -12.34 -8.79
C VAL A 154 -8.35 -13.37 -9.46
N ASP A 155 -9.47 -12.93 -10.04
CA ASP A 155 -10.47 -13.84 -10.59
C ASP A 155 -9.99 -14.57 -11.84
N HIS A 156 -9.25 -13.90 -12.73
CA HIS A 156 -8.73 -14.54 -13.93
C HIS A 156 -7.53 -15.45 -13.66
N LEU A 157 -6.80 -15.22 -12.55
CA LEU A 157 -5.65 -16.05 -12.15
C LEU A 157 -6.02 -17.25 -11.29
N ARG A 158 -7.22 -17.25 -10.69
CA ARG A 158 -7.76 -18.36 -9.88
C ARG A 158 -7.53 -19.74 -10.52
N PRO A 159 -7.83 -20.00 -11.81
CA PRO A 159 -7.64 -21.32 -12.41
C PRO A 159 -6.17 -21.70 -12.69
N HIS A 160 -5.24 -20.74 -12.65
CA HIS A 160 -3.83 -20.93 -13.02
C HIS A 160 -2.87 -20.90 -11.81
N GLY A 161 -3.36 -20.48 -10.66
CA GLY A 161 -2.56 -20.30 -9.46
C GLY A 161 -2.13 -21.60 -8.81
N VAL A 162 -0.87 -21.65 -8.39
CA VAL A 162 -0.36 -22.71 -7.50
C VAL A 162 -0.77 -22.36 -6.07
N LEU A 163 -1.85 -22.97 -5.58
CA LEU A 163 -2.45 -22.64 -4.27
C LEU A 163 -1.96 -23.55 -3.13
N ASP A 164 -1.32 -24.67 -3.47
CA ASP A 164 -0.82 -25.62 -2.49
C ASP A 164 0.31 -25.03 -1.63
N ASN A 165 0.21 -25.26 -0.31
CA ASN A 165 1.19 -24.83 0.69
C ASN A 165 1.49 -23.32 0.66
N THR A 166 0.52 -22.50 0.24
CA THR A 166 0.61 -21.04 0.28
C THR A 166 0.59 -20.52 1.71
N ARG A 167 1.21 -19.36 1.94
CA ARG A 167 1.32 -18.75 3.28
C ARG A 167 0.42 -17.52 3.37
N VAL A 168 -0.51 -17.55 4.34
CA VAL A 168 -1.40 -16.42 4.65
C VAL A 168 -1.02 -15.83 6.00
N PRO A 169 -1.01 -14.49 6.18
CA PRO A 169 -0.75 -13.86 7.46
C PRO A 169 -1.70 -14.36 8.55
N HIS A 170 -1.19 -14.56 9.77
CA HIS A 170 -2.00 -15.02 10.90
C HIS A 170 -3.22 -14.12 11.16
N PHE A 171 -3.07 -12.80 11.03
CA PHE A 171 -4.18 -11.86 11.21
C PHE A 171 -5.29 -11.95 10.16
N MET A 172 -5.04 -12.62 9.03
CA MET A 172 -6.00 -12.80 7.94
C MET A 172 -6.65 -14.20 8.00
N GLN A 173 -6.30 -15.03 8.99
CA GLN A 173 -6.98 -16.31 9.23
C GLN A 173 -8.40 -16.10 9.77
N ASP A 174 -8.60 -15.06 10.58
CA ASP A 174 -9.92 -14.59 11.01
C ASP A 174 -10.36 -13.44 10.10
N LEU A 175 -11.04 -13.79 9.00
CA LEU A 175 -11.47 -12.81 8.01
C LEU A 175 -12.53 -11.84 8.53
N ALA A 176 -13.40 -12.28 9.43
CA ALA A 176 -14.41 -11.41 10.04
C ALA A 176 -13.72 -10.32 10.86
N ARG A 177 -12.73 -10.69 11.68
CA ARG A 177 -11.93 -9.72 12.42
C ARG A 177 -11.10 -8.83 11.50
N TYR A 178 -10.51 -9.38 10.44
CA TYR A 178 -9.75 -8.59 9.46
C TYR A 178 -10.64 -7.53 8.79
N GLN A 179 -11.83 -7.91 8.35
CA GLN A 179 -12.83 -6.98 7.80
C GLN A 179 -13.23 -5.91 8.82
N GLN A 180 -13.48 -6.27 10.08
CA GLN A 180 -13.75 -5.29 11.14
C GLN A 180 -12.61 -4.29 11.33
N GLN A 181 -11.34 -4.71 11.18
CA GLN A 181 -10.22 -3.77 11.24
C GLN A 181 -10.21 -2.81 10.03
N LEU A 182 -10.57 -3.28 8.83
CA LEU A 182 -10.70 -2.41 7.66
C LEU A 182 -11.82 -1.38 7.84
N GLU A 183 -12.97 -1.79 8.39
CA GLU A 183 -14.06 -0.86 8.72
C GLU A 183 -13.63 0.16 9.81
N HIS A 184 -12.87 -0.29 10.81
CA HIS A 184 -12.31 0.61 11.83
C HIS A 184 -11.35 1.65 11.23
N ILE A 185 -10.53 1.25 10.25
CA ILE A 185 -9.68 2.18 9.48
C ILE A 185 -10.55 3.20 8.75
N MET A 186 -11.60 2.76 8.05
CA MET A 186 -12.49 3.67 7.33
C MET A 186 -13.17 4.67 8.26
N ALA A 187 -13.78 4.19 9.34
CA ALA A 187 -14.47 5.03 10.30
C ALA A 187 -13.52 6.06 10.95
N THR A 188 -12.32 5.64 11.34
CA THR A 188 -11.31 6.54 11.94
C THR A 188 -10.90 7.66 10.99
N ASN A 189 -10.83 7.37 9.68
CA ASN A 189 -10.40 8.32 8.66
C ASN A 189 -11.56 9.02 7.95
N ARG A 190 -12.81 8.84 8.43
CA ARG A 190 -14.03 9.42 7.85
C ARG A 190 -14.18 9.11 6.36
N LEU A 191 -13.85 7.88 5.98
CA LEU A 191 -14.10 7.35 4.65
C LEU A 191 -15.40 6.55 4.66
N ASP A 192 -16.21 6.74 3.62
CA ASP A 192 -17.41 5.96 3.34
C ASP A 192 -17.45 5.61 1.84
N GLU A 193 -18.45 4.82 1.43
CA GLU A 193 -18.59 4.40 0.03
C GLU A 193 -18.76 5.59 -0.92
N ALA A 194 -19.42 6.67 -0.48
CA ALA A 194 -19.66 7.84 -1.31
C ALA A 194 -18.38 8.68 -1.52
N GLU A 195 -17.54 8.81 -0.50
CA GLU A 195 -16.22 9.41 -0.61
C GLU A 195 -15.29 8.56 -1.47
N LEU A 196 -15.24 7.24 -1.24
CA LEU A 196 -14.41 6.33 -2.03
C LEU A 196 -14.81 6.31 -3.52
N GLY A 197 -16.11 6.33 -3.82
CA GLY A 197 -16.64 6.42 -5.19
C GLY A 197 -16.39 7.77 -5.87
N ARG A 198 -16.23 8.86 -5.10
CA ARG A 198 -15.80 10.16 -5.64
C ARG A 198 -14.30 10.19 -5.93
N LEU A 199 -13.49 9.60 -5.05
CA LEU A 199 -12.02 9.57 -5.18
C LEU A 199 -11.55 8.64 -6.29
N LEU A 200 -12.24 7.53 -6.48
CA LEU A 200 -12.05 6.60 -7.57
C LEU A 200 -13.42 6.39 -8.21
N PRO A 201 -13.71 6.94 -9.40
CA PRO A 201 -14.87 6.56 -10.20
C PRO A 201 -14.70 5.15 -10.78
N ASP A 202 -15.79 4.51 -11.21
CA ASP A 202 -15.72 3.26 -12.00
C ASP A 202 -15.11 3.51 -13.40
#